data_AF-A0A3D8TLT5-F1
#
_entry.id   AF-A0A3D8TLT5-F1
#
_cell.length_a   1.000
_cell.length_b   1.000
_cell.length_c   1.000
_cell.angle_alpha   90.00
_cell.angle_beta   90.00
_cell.angle_gamma   90.00
#
_symmetry.space_group_name_H-M   'P 1'
#
loop_
_entity.id
_entity.type
_entity.pdbx_description
1 polymer ?
#
loop_
_entity_poly.entity_id
_entity_poly.type
_entity_poly.pdbx_seq_one_letter_code
_entity_poly.pdbx_strand_id
1 'polypeptide(L)'
;MHNFNSQETQDILKHYAFIMQSPAIKGVRQNFQKDFTLAQLSLVDDPYLSLINLERFLSTEPCFANVRYQELVWLIDHYEALNMLSKSSKIFTPQFPEKVGKKLVFLLWFQGENSAPPIVKANIRRLKEYFENYEIVFLSDENIVQWMDISNIPNYEIMKEKFPAHLSDVIRSYLLATYGGVWLDSTVVINSDSVTFLEKNMERRRHFILRYSDFRIANWLIATKEQDKTMRLQYVALTEWLKRKKVFLEYFQFHTFFEIFSMLDDDFLDATRLKAPDAFLLSKKWPSVIQASNIQNIFEKMPFQKLNYKIDRNKVLPRTVEHLFENYLDPTSDNSLQDIYKLPNAKNNAGEQFFTENPQKIIAKKEIDIWSGVDFTANTRVGILPPNKETTVLAISGTIAGTPRLKIDSGYITANKKWIQSL
;
A
#
# COMPACT_ATOMS: atom_id res chain seq x y z
N MET A 1 8.35 28.10 -23.25
CA MET A 1 6.97 28.12 -23.78
C MET A 1 7.03 27.96 -25.30
N HIS A 2 6.75 26.76 -25.83
CA HIS A 2 6.54 26.57 -27.27
C HIS A 2 5.04 26.49 -27.50
N ASN A 3 4.50 27.46 -28.22
CA ASN A 3 3.10 27.49 -28.64
C ASN A 3 2.84 26.33 -29.60
N PHE A 4 1.97 25.41 -29.20
CA PHE A 4 1.25 24.55 -30.14
C PHE A 4 0.48 25.46 -31.12
N ASN A 5 0.50 25.10 -32.40
CA ASN A 5 -0.07 25.91 -33.46
C ASN A 5 -1.57 26.16 -33.18
N SER A 6 -1.97 27.43 -33.13
CA SER A 6 -3.30 27.85 -32.67
C SER A 6 -4.43 27.31 -33.54
N GLN A 7 -4.14 27.00 -34.81
CA GLN A 7 -5.12 26.52 -35.78
C GLN A 7 -5.56 25.08 -35.49
N GLU A 8 -4.61 24.18 -35.21
CA GLU A 8 -4.88 22.76 -34.93
C GLU A 8 -5.65 22.59 -33.61
N THR A 9 -5.33 23.43 -32.62
CA THR A 9 -6.08 23.51 -31.36
C THR A 9 -7.50 24.07 -31.56
N GLN A 10 -7.65 25.08 -32.43
CA GLN A 10 -8.96 25.65 -32.79
C GLN A 10 -9.84 24.65 -33.55
N ASP A 11 -9.26 23.83 -34.42
CA ASP A 11 -9.98 22.85 -35.24
C ASP A 11 -10.43 21.65 -34.39
N ILE A 12 -9.60 21.19 -33.44
CA ILE A 12 -9.99 20.20 -32.42
C ILE A 12 -11.11 20.74 -31.52
N LEU A 13 -11.02 21.99 -31.08
CA LEU A 13 -12.07 22.61 -30.24
C LEU A 13 -13.39 22.82 -31.01
N LYS A 14 -13.34 23.11 -32.32
CA LYS A 14 -14.53 23.21 -33.18
C LYS A 14 -15.17 21.84 -33.43
N HIS A 15 -14.36 20.80 -33.69
CA HIS A 15 -14.83 19.44 -33.83
C HIS A 15 -15.48 18.95 -32.51
N TYR A 16 -14.87 19.28 -31.37
CA TYR A 16 -15.41 19.02 -30.04
C TYR A 16 -16.72 19.78 -29.76
N ALA A 17 -16.82 21.06 -30.14
CA ALA A 17 -18.04 21.85 -30.00
C ALA A 17 -19.18 21.33 -30.90
N PHE A 18 -18.86 20.77 -32.07
CA PHE A 18 -19.81 20.12 -32.97
C PHE A 18 -20.33 18.79 -32.39
N ILE A 19 -19.44 17.94 -31.86
CA ILE A 19 -19.81 16.69 -31.17
C ILE A 19 -20.71 16.99 -29.96
N MET A 20 -20.36 17.98 -29.16
CA MET A 20 -21.10 18.40 -27.96
C MET A 20 -22.47 19.02 -28.23
N GLN A 21 -22.74 19.42 -29.48
CA GLN A 21 -24.04 19.91 -29.94
C GLN A 21 -24.92 18.81 -30.56
N SER A 22 -24.40 17.59 -30.70
CA SER A 22 -25.16 16.44 -31.18
C SER A 22 -26.38 16.20 -30.28
N PRO A 23 -27.61 16.09 -30.85
CA PRO A 23 -28.82 15.77 -30.10
C PRO A 23 -28.71 14.49 -29.27
N ALA A 24 -27.90 13.52 -29.73
CA ALA A 24 -27.62 12.28 -29.01
C ALA A 24 -26.89 12.53 -27.67
N ILE A 25 -25.89 13.42 -27.67
CA ILE A 25 -25.09 13.74 -26.47
C ILE A 25 -25.84 14.67 -25.51
N LYS A 26 -26.71 15.56 -26.04
CA LYS A 26 -27.59 16.41 -25.22
C LYS A 26 -28.65 15.60 -24.46
N GLY A 27 -29.22 14.58 -25.11
CA GLY A 27 -30.20 13.67 -24.49
C GLY A 27 -29.58 12.78 -23.40
N VAL A 28 -28.34 12.32 -23.62
CA VAL A 28 -27.56 11.58 -22.61
C VAL A 28 -27.25 12.50 -21.42
N ARG A 29 -26.82 13.76 -21.60
CA ARG A 29 -26.52 14.65 -20.47
C ARG A 29 -27.70 15.00 -19.55
N GLN A 30 -28.91 15.11 -20.10
CA GLN A 30 -30.08 15.53 -19.30
C GLN A 30 -30.66 14.42 -18.41
N ASN A 31 -30.25 13.17 -18.60
CA ASN A 31 -30.79 12.02 -17.84
C ASN A 31 -29.86 11.49 -16.72
N PHE A 32 -28.66 12.05 -16.52
CA PHE A 32 -27.62 11.44 -15.65
C PHE A 32 -27.54 12.09 -14.26
N GLN A 33 -28.68 12.09 -13.55
CA GLN A 33 -28.75 12.49 -12.14
C GLN A 33 -29.41 11.44 -11.24
N LYS A 34 -29.43 10.17 -11.67
CA LYS A 34 -29.92 9.04 -10.87
C LYS A 34 -28.91 7.90 -10.87
N ASP A 35 -28.76 7.26 -9.72
CA ASP A 35 -27.95 6.06 -9.52
C ASP A 35 -28.31 5.01 -10.56
N PHE A 36 -27.40 4.78 -11.52
CA PHE A 36 -27.59 3.72 -12.50
C PHE A 36 -27.15 2.39 -11.88
N THR A 37 -28.07 1.44 -11.84
CA THR A 37 -27.77 0.03 -11.56
C THR A 37 -27.18 -0.64 -12.81
N LEU A 38 -26.46 -1.75 -12.62
CA LEU A 38 -25.92 -2.63 -13.67
C LEU A 38 -26.93 -2.91 -14.79
N ALA A 39 -28.19 -3.11 -14.41
CA ALA A 39 -29.32 -3.40 -15.29
C ALA A 39 -29.72 -2.22 -16.19
N GLN A 40 -29.42 -0.98 -15.80
CA GLN A 40 -29.81 0.20 -16.58
C GLN A 40 -28.73 0.56 -17.61
N LEU A 41 -27.44 0.38 -17.31
CA LEU A 41 -26.35 0.62 -18.28
C LEU A 41 -26.28 -0.47 -19.36
N SER A 42 -26.64 -1.72 -19.05
CA SER A 42 -26.69 -2.81 -20.03
C SER A 42 -27.82 -2.69 -21.06
N LEU A 43 -28.76 -1.75 -20.85
CA LEU A 43 -29.90 -1.50 -21.74
C LEU A 43 -29.71 -0.26 -22.63
N VAL A 44 -28.60 0.47 -22.47
CA VAL A 44 -28.30 1.66 -23.27
C VAL A 44 -27.43 1.25 -24.46
N ASP A 45 -27.88 1.60 -25.67
CA ASP A 45 -27.04 1.57 -26.87
C ASP A 45 -26.02 2.72 -26.77
N ASP A 46 -24.90 2.45 -26.10
CA ASP A 46 -23.85 3.41 -25.78
C ASP A 46 -22.56 3.06 -26.53
N PRO A 47 -22.04 3.96 -27.40
CA PRO A 47 -20.87 3.68 -28.22
C PRO A 47 -19.57 3.55 -27.41
N TYR A 48 -19.50 4.03 -26.18
CA TYR A 48 -18.33 3.88 -25.32
C TYR A 48 -18.35 2.55 -24.58
N LEU A 49 -19.51 2.11 -24.11
CA LEU A 49 -19.65 0.83 -23.41
C LEU A 49 -19.42 -0.37 -24.33
N SER A 50 -19.69 -0.23 -25.63
CA SER A 50 -19.43 -1.27 -26.63
C SER A 50 -17.94 -1.50 -26.92
N LEU A 51 -17.08 -0.54 -26.56
CA LEU A 51 -15.63 -0.61 -26.75
C LEU A 51 -14.89 -1.34 -25.61
N ILE A 52 -15.59 -1.73 -24.55
CA ILE A 52 -15.01 -2.36 -23.38
C ILE A 52 -15.78 -3.60 -22.97
N ASN A 53 -15.18 -4.43 -22.12
CA ASN A 53 -15.91 -5.51 -21.46
C ASN A 53 -16.78 -4.92 -20.34
N LEU A 54 -18.08 -4.76 -20.62
CA LEU A 54 -19.05 -4.13 -19.71
C LEU A 54 -19.21 -4.89 -18.39
N GLU A 55 -19.31 -6.22 -18.43
CA GLU A 55 -19.45 -7.06 -17.24
C GLU A 55 -18.26 -6.86 -16.30
N ARG A 56 -17.05 -6.91 -16.86
CA ARG A 56 -15.80 -6.64 -16.16
C ARG A 56 -15.80 -5.24 -15.55
N PHE A 57 -16.14 -4.23 -16.34
CA PHE A 57 -16.16 -2.84 -15.89
C PHE A 57 -17.09 -2.66 -14.71
N LEU A 58 -18.31 -3.19 -14.78
CA LEU A 58 -19.31 -3.03 -13.73
C LEU A 58 -19.08 -3.90 -12.49
N SER A 59 -18.36 -5.03 -12.62
CA SER A 59 -18.03 -5.90 -11.48
C SER A 59 -17.03 -5.26 -10.50
N THR A 60 -16.30 -4.23 -10.93
CA THR A 60 -15.26 -3.57 -10.14
C THR A 60 -15.77 -2.23 -9.62
N GLU A 61 -15.75 -1.99 -8.30
CA GLU A 61 -16.22 -0.74 -7.69
C GLU A 61 -17.62 -0.27 -8.16
N PRO A 62 -18.67 -1.11 -8.01
CA PRO A 62 -20.00 -0.82 -8.58
C PRO A 62 -20.62 0.47 -8.03
N CYS A 63 -20.27 0.88 -6.81
CA CYS A 63 -20.74 2.15 -6.22
C CYS A 63 -20.17 3.40 -6.91
N PHE A 64 -19.11 3.26 -7.70
CA PHE A 64 -18.49 4.34 -8.46
C PHE A 64 -18.77 4.24 -9.96
N ALA A 65 -19.68 3.36 -10.41
CA ALA A 65 -19.91 3.09 -11.83
C ALA A 65 -20.21 4.36 -12.67
N ASN A 66 -20.98 5.29 -12.12
CA ASN A 66 -21.31 6.57 -12.76
C ASN A 66 -20.08 7.49 -12.92
N VAL A 67 -19.20 7.54 -11.92
CA VAL A 67 -17.96 8.31 -11.95
C VAL A 67 -16.98 7.66 -12.92
N ARG A 68 -16.82 6.33 -12.84
CA ARG A 68 -15.95 5.56 -13.72
C ARG A 68 -16.41 5.64 -15.18
N TYR A 69 -17.72 5.75 -15.45
CA TYR A 69 -18.21 5.96 -16.82
C TYR A 69 -17.79 7.34 -17.37
N GLN A 70 -17.84 8.40 -16.55
CA GLN A 70 -17.32 9.71 -16.97
C GLN A 70 -15.82 9.67 -17.27
N GLU A 71 -15.07 8.88 -16.50
CA GLU A 71 -13.65 8.63 -16.74
C GLU A 71 -13.42 7.84 -18.03
N LEU A 72 -14.23 6.81 -18.30
CA LEU A 72 -14.21 6.04 -19.56
C LEU A 72 -14.43 6.92 -20.78
N VAL A 73 -15.52 7.68 -20.80
CA VAL A 73 -15.84 8.59 -21.91
C VAL A 73 -14.68 9.54 -22.16
N TRP A 74 -14.16 10.15 -21.09
CA TRP A 74 -13.03 11.07 -21.20
C TRP A 74 -11.77 10.39 -21.72
N LEU A 75 -11.43 9.20 -21.24
CA LEU A 75 -10.24 8.48 -21.67
C LEU A 75 -10.32 8.10 -23.15
N ILE A 76 -11.47 7.62 -23.61
CA ILE A 76 -11.69 7.26 -25.01
C ILE A 76 -11.59 8.51 -25.90
N ASP A 77 -12.30 9.59 -25.55
CA ASP A 77 -12.30 10.85 -26.32
C ASP A 77 -10.89 11.46 -26.47
N HIS A 78 -9.97 11.16 -25.55
CA HIS A 78 -8.62 11.73 -25.54
C HIS A 78 -7.52 10.69 -25.80
N TYR A 79 -7.86 9.42 -26.09
CA TYR A 79 -6.89 8.32 -26.12
C TYR A 79 -5.74 8.57 -27.11
N GLU A 80 -6.05 9.05 -28.32
CA GLU A 80 -5.04 9.34 -29.35
C GLU A 80 -4.07 10.43 -28.88
N ALA A 81 -4.58 11.53 -28.36
CA ALA A 81 -3.77 12.62 -27.85
C ALA A 81 -2.90 12.18 -26.66
N LEU A 82 -3.46 11.40 -25.73
CA LEU A 82 -2.72 10.81 -24.61
C LEU A 82 -1.61 9.87 -25.10
N ASN A 83 -1.88 9.04 -26.12
CA ASN A 83 -0.90 8.14 -26.71
C ASN A 83 0.21 8.88 -27.48
N MET A 84 -0.07 10.05 -28.06
CA MET A 84 0.96 10.91 -28.64
C MET A 84 1.84 11.54 -27.54
N LEU A 85 1.22 12.06 -26.48
CA LEU A 85 1.94 12.66 -25.35
C LEU A 85 2.81 11.64 -24.62
N SER A 86 2.35 10.40 -24.44
CA SER A 86 3.09 9.34 -23.75
C SER A 86 4.42 9.01 -24.45
N LYS A 87 4.54 9.29 -25.75
CA LYS A 87 5.76 9.09 -26.56
C LYS A 87 6.71 10.29 -26.52
N SER A 88 6.30 11.43 -25.94
CA SER A 88 7.10 12.66 -25.92
C SER A 88 8.30 12.56 -24.98
N SER A 89 9.52 12.66 -25.53
CA SER A 89 10.76 12.72 -24.74
C SER A 89 10.83 13.95 -23.84
N LYS A 90 10.19 15.06 -24.23
CA LYS A 90 10.16 16.31 -23.45
C LYS A 90 9.45 16.16 -22.10
N ILE A 91 8.48 15.24 -22.01
CA ILE A 91 7.76 14.97 -20.76
C ILE A 91 8.61 14.07 -19.85
N PHE A 92 9.19 13.02 -20.42
CA PHE A 92 9.96 12.01 -19.69
C PHE A 92 11.47 12.26 -19.83
N THR A 93 11.90 13.48 -19.52
CA THR A 93 13.32 13.85 -19.48
C THR A 93 13.86 13.63 -18.06
N PRO A 94 14.81 12.71 -17.83
CA PRO A 94 15.47 12.54 -16.54
C PRO A 94 16.11 13.85 -16.06
N GLN A 95 15.95 14.17 -14.78
CA GLN A 95 16.50 15.39 -14.18
C GLN A 95 17.73 15.15 -13.34
N PHE A 96 17.70 14.07 -12.55
CA PHE A 96 18.88 13.68 -11.79
C PHE A 96 19.90 13.05 -12.74
N PRO A 97 21.15 13.53 -12.73
CA PRO A 97 22.15 13.12 -13.69
C PRO A 97 22.74 11.77 -13.29
N GLU A 98 23.24 11.07 -14.30
CA GLU A 98 23.95 9.79 -14.26
C GLU A 98 23.10 8.52 -14.16
N LYS A 99 23.46 7.58 -15.05
CA LYS A 99 23.18 6.17 -14.90
C LYS A 99 23.80 5.71 -13.60
N VAL A 100 23.03 5.73 -12.53
CA VAL A 100 23.28 4.83 -11.42
C VAL A 100 23.43 3.45 -12.07
N GLY A 101 24.61 2.83 -11.97
CA GLY A 101 24.85 1.49 -12.54
C GLY A 101 23.97 0.38 -11.91
N LYS A 102 23.06 0.78 -11.03
CA LYS A 102 22.08 -0.01 -10.31
C LYS A 102 20.67 0.37 -10.73
N LYS A 103 19.78 -0.60 -10.73
CA LYS A 103 18.33 -0.35 -10.86
C LYS A 103 17.84 0.46 -9.66
N LEU A 104 16.79 1.25 -9.81
CA LEU A 104 16.27 2.11 -8.74
C LEU A 104 15.12 1.44 -7.97
N VAL A 105 15.05 1.66 -6.66
CA VAL A 105 13.86 1.41 -5.84
C VAL A 105 13.41 2.72 -5.22
N PHE A 106 12.23 3.19 -5.60
CA PHE A 106 11.61 4.41 -5.11
C PHE A 106 10.67 4.11 -3.95
N LEU A 107 10.84 4.87 -2.88
CA LEU A 107 9.96 4.96 -1.72
C LEU A 107 9.55 6.41 -1.55
N LEU A 108 8.36 6.68 -1.02
CA LEU A 108 7.90 8.05 -0.78
C LEU A 108 7.32 8.20 0.64
N TRP A 109 7.87 9.16 1.36
CA TRP A 109 7.26 9.69 2.59
C TRP A 109 7.45 11.21 2.61
N PHE A 110 6.38 11.96 2.33
CA PHE A 110 6.47 13.41 2.15
C PHE A 110 7.15 14.13 3.33
N GLN A 111 6.89 13.69 4.56
CA GLN A 111 7.45 14.27 5.79
C GLN A 111 8.93 13.90 6.05
N GLY A 112 9.56 13.13 5.18
CA GLY A 112 10.96 12.70 5.31
C GLY A 112 11.20 11.53 6.25
N GLU A 113 12.41 10.95 6.18
CA GLU A 113 12.77 9.71 6.88
C GLU A 113 12.72 9.86 8.40
N ASN A 114 13.17 11.02 8.92
CA ASN A 114 13.18 11.31 10.35
C ASN A 114 11.78 11.26 10.97
N SER A 115 10.77 11.73 10.23
CA SER A 115 9.36 11.75 10.65
C SER A 115 8.62 10.45 10.33
N ALA A 116 9.27 9.50 9.64
CA ALA A 116 8.64 8.27 9.22
C ALA A 116 8.39 7.33 10.42
N PRO A 117 7.30 6.54 10.40
CA PRO A 117 7.01 5.54 11.43
C PRO A 117 8.15 4.52 11.59
N PRO A 118 8.30 3.91 12.79
CA PRO A 118 9.29 2.86 13.04
C PRO A 118 9.32 1.75 11.98
N ILE A 119 8.15 1.29 11.51
CA ILE A 119 8.09 0.25 10.48
C ILE A 119 8.70 0.70 9.15
N VAL A 120 8.50 1.96 8.76
CA VAL A 120 9.06 2.53 7.53
C VAL A 120 10.58 2.61 7.64
N LYS A 121 11.10 3.13 8.75
CA LYS A 121 12.55 3.18 9.02
C LYS A 121 13.18 1.79 9.00
N ALA A 122 12.50 0.80 9.60
CA ALA A 122 12.96 -0.58 9.58
C ALA A 122 12.95 -1.18 8.17
N ASN A 123 11.95 -0.88 7.35
CA ASN A 123 11.88 -1.34 5.96
C ASN A 123 12.98 -0.72 5.09
N ILE A 124 13.30 0.57 5.28
CA ILE A 124 14.42 1.21 4.57
C ILE A 124 15.73 0.49 4.89
N ARG A 125 15.96 0.11 6.16
CA ARG A 125 17.14 -0.69 6.55
C ARG A 125 17.16 -2.06 5.84
N ARG A 126 16.02 -2.77 5.78
CA ARG A 126 15.92 -4.07 5.11
C ARG A 126 16.21 -3.96 3.62
N LEU A 127 15.70 -2.91 2.99
CA LEU A 127 15.92 -2.63 1.57
C LEU A 127 17.40 -2.39 1.30
N LYS A 128 18.06 -1.55 2.11
CA LYS A 128 19.50 -1.31 1.97
C LYS A 128 20.34 -2.57 2.19
N GLU A 129 19.87 -3.50 3.03
CA GLU A 129 20.54 -4.80 3.26
C GLU A 129 20.31 -5.80 2.12
N TYR A 130 19.06 -6.02 1.68
CA TYR A 130 18.76 -7.10 0.73
C TYR A 130 18.83 -6.68 -0.74
N PHE A 131 18.60 -5.41 -1.06
CA PHE A 131 18.59 -4.90 -2.43
C PHE A 131 19.94 -4.25 -2.80
N GLU A 132 21.06 -4.92 -2.53
CA GLU A 132 22.43 -4.37 -2.72
C GLU A 132 22.72 -3.93 -4.17
N ASN A 133 22.12 -4.60 -5.15
CA ASN A 133 22.23 -4.30 -6.59
C ASN A 133 21.26 -3.21 -7.07
N TYR A 134 20.50 -2.62 -6.13
CA TYR A 134 19.61 -1.50 -6.40
C TYR A 134 20.08 -0.27 -5.62
N GLU A 135 19.71 0.90 -6.11
CA GLU A 135 19.82 2.15 -5.37
C GLU A 135 18.48 2.48 -4.72
N ILE A 136 18.51 2.71 -3.40
CA ILE A 136 17.31 2.96 -2.62
C ILE A 136 17.06 4.46 -2.54
N VAL A 137 16.12 4.94 -3.35
CA VAL A 137 15.73 6.35 -3.45
C VAL A 137 14.55 6.62 -2.52
N PHE A 138 14.83 7.20 -1.35
CA PHE A 138 13.81 7.61 -0.40
C PHE A 138 13.40 9.07 -0.63
N LEU A 139 12.22 9.25 -1.22
CA LEU A 139 11.68 10.55 -1.60
C LEU A 139 10.93 11.23 -0.45
N SER A 140 11.08 12.54 -0.36
CA SER A 140 10.35 13.47 0.49
C SER A 140 9.89 14.69 -0.32
N ASP A 141 9.10 15.55 0.30
CA ASP A 141 8.72 16.84 -0.31
C ASP A 141 9.95 17.70 -0.67
N GLU A 142 11.01 17.60 0.14
CA GLU A 142 12.24 18.40 -0.01
C GLU A 142 13.10 17.96 -1.20
N ASN A 143 13.20 16.65 -1.46
CA ASN A 143 14.15 16.10 -2.44
C ASN A 143 13.50 15.66 -3.76
N ILE A 144 12.17 15.58 -3.84
CA ILE A 144 11.50 15.08 -5.04
C ILE A 144 11.74 15.94 -6.28
N VAL A 145 11.98 17.25 -6.09
CA VAL A 145 12.33 18.20 -7.15
C VAL A 145 13.66 17.88 -7.86
N GLN A 146 14.48 17.01 -7.29
CA GLN A 146 15.71 16.52 -7.90
C GLN A 146 15.43 15.43 -8.95
N TRP A 147 14.29 14.76 -8.83
CA TRP A 147 13.90 13.61 -9.66
C TRP A 147 12.85 13.96 -10.71
N MET A 148 12.05 15.00 -10.46
CA MET A 148 11.00 15.44 -11.37
C MET A 148 10.65 16.92 -11.22
N ASP A 149 10.18 17.53 -12.33
CA ASP A 149 9.67 18.89 -12.33
C ASP A 149 8.24 18.87 -11.80
N ILE A 150 8.13 19.17 -10.51
CA ILE A 150 6.83 19.23 -9.80
C ILE A 150 5.89 20.28 -10.38
N SER A 151 6.38 21.28 -11.15
CA SER A 151 5.53 22.28 -11.78
C SER A 151 4.65 21.69 -12.89
N ASN A 152 5.00 20.49 -13.40
CA ASN A 152 4.15 19.74 -14.33
C ASN A 152 2.98 19.03 -13.66
N ILE A 153 2.95 18.94 -12.32
CA ILE A 153 1.84 18.38 -11.56
C ILE A 153 0.87 19.52 -11.20
N PRO A 154 -0.35 19.56 -11.78
CA PRO A 154 -1.31 20.61 -11.47
C PRO A 154 -1.70 20.59 -10.00
N ASN A 155 -1.75 21.77 -9.37
CA ASN A 155 -2.15 21.96 -7.97
C ASN A 155 -1.31 21.14 -6.96
N TYR A 156 -0.02 20.94 -7.23
CA TYR A 156 0.89 20.11 -6.41
C TYR A 156 0.72 20.34 -4.89
N GLU A 157 0.78 21.59 -4.42
CA GLU A 157 0.66 21.91 -2.99
C GLU A 157 -0.69 21.47 -2.38
N ILE A 158 -1.80 21.72 -3.10
CA ILE A 158 -3.14 21.32 -2.65
C ILE A 158 -3.27 19.79 -2.65
N MET A 159 -2.73 19.13 -3.68
CA MET A 159 -2.72 17.68 -3.78
C MET A 159 -1.90 17.05 -2.65
N LYS A 160 -0.74 17.62 -2.32
CA LYS A 160 0.11 17.14 -1.22
C LYS A 160 -0.60 17.25 0.13
N GLU A 161 -1.25 18.38 0.39
CA GLU A 161 -1.94 18.63 1.66
C GLU A 161 -3.21 17.77 1.82
N LYS A 162 -4.05 17.71 0.79
CA LYS A 162 -5.40 17.13 0.89
C LYS A 162 -5.51 15.72 0.31
N PHE A 163 -4.70 15.39 -0.68
CA PHE A 163 -4.80 14.15 -1.46
C PHE A 163 -3.43 13.46 -1.67
N PRO A 164 -2.62 13.25 -0.60
CA PRO A 164 -1.25 12.74 -0.75
C PRO A 164 -1.19 11.35 -1.40
N ALA A 165 -2.21 10.51 -1.20
CA ALA A 165 -2.30 9.21 -1.86
C ALA A 165 -2.40 9.33 -3.39
N HIS A 166 -3.24 10.25 -3.88
CA HIS A 166 -3.37 10.55 -5.30
C HIS A 166 -2.13 11.25 -5.87
N LEU A 167 -1.49 12.12 -5.10
CA LEU A 167 -0.23 12.72 -5.53
C LEU A 167 0.86 11.64 -5.70
N SER A 168 0.91 10.67 -4.79
CA SER A 168 1.78 9.49 -4.89
C SER A 168 1.48 8.62 -6.12
N ASP A 169 0.23 8.55 -6.57
CA ASP A 169 -0.15 7.90 -7.83
C ASP A 169 0.46 8.61 -9.05
N VAL A 170 0.44 9.95 -9.07
CA VAL A 170 1.06 10.73 -10.16
C VAL A 170 2.59 10.58 -10.15
N ILE A 171 3.20 10.73 -8.98
CA ILE A 171 4.65 10.64 -8.79
C ILE A 171 5.17 9.27 -9.22
N ARG A 172 4.56 8.17 -8.75
CA ARG A 172 5.04 6.82 -9.10
C ARG A 172 4.98 6.57 -10.60
N SER A 173 3.92 7.01 -11.28
CA SER A 173 3.80 6.86 -12.72
C SER A 173 4.91 7.60 -13.45
N TYR A 174 5.23 8.83 -13.05
CA TYR A 174 6.32 9.59 -13.65
C TYR A 174 7.67 8.90 -13.48
N LEU A 175 8.00 8.50 -12.24
CA LEU A 175 9.31 7.93 -11.92
C LEU A 175 9.53 6.62 -12.66
N LEU A 176 8.54 5.72 -12.65
CA LEU A 176 8.62 4.46 -13.38
C LEU A 176 8.63 4.64 -14.90
N ALA A 177 7.88 5.62 -15.43
CA ALA A 177 7.88 5.95 -16.85
C ALA A 177 9.22 6.51 -17.36
N THR A 178 9.94 7.23 -16.47
CA THR A 178 11.18 7.96 -16.80
C THR A 178 12.41 7.11 -16.54
N TYR A 179 12.49 6.48 -15.37
CA TYR A 179 13.68 5.79 -14.87
C TYR A 179 13.53 4.26 -14.82
N GLY A 180 12.33 3.72 -15.03
CA GLY A 180 12.06 2.30 -14.74
C GLY A 180 12.25 1.98 -13.26
N GLY A 181 12.70 0.76 -12.97
CA GLY A 181 13.03 0.33 -11.61
C GLY A 181 11.79 -0.18 -10.87
N VAL A 182 11.72 0.11 -9.57
CA VAL A 182 10.69 -0.40 -8.66
C VAL A 182 10.09 0.74 -7.87
N TRP A 183 8.76 0.83 -7.84
CA TRP A 183 8.02 1.55 -6.83
C TRP A 183 7.62 0.58 -5.73
N LEU A 184 7.92 0.95 -4.47
CA LEU A 184 7.54 0.17 -3.30
C LEU A 184 6.99 1.09 -2.22
N ASP A 185 5.73 0.91 -1.85
CA ASP A 185 5.15 1.60 -0.69
C ASP A 185 6.02 1.38 0.57
N SER A 186 6.31 2.44 1.32
CA SER A 186 7.33 2.40 2.38
C SER A 186 7.00 1.49 3.57
N THR A 187 5.77 1.01 3.65
CA THR A 187 5.31 0.05 4.67
C THR A 187 5.40 -1.42 4.24
N VAL A 188 5.93 -1.72 3.05
CA VAL A 188 6.13 -3.09 2.61
C VAL A 188 7.37 -3.68 3.27
N VAL A 189 7.19 -4.78 3.97
CA VAL A 189 8.24 -5.62 4.53
C VAL A 189 8.72 -6.61 3.47
N ILE A 190 10.04 -6.81 3.42
CA ILE A 190 10.72 -7.72 2.51
C ILE A 190 11.60 -8.72 3.28
N ASN A 191 12.07 -9.76 2.58
CA ASN A 191 13.11 -10.69 3.04
C ASN A 191 14.20 -10.86 1.96
N SER A 192 15.15 -11.77 2.20
CA SER A 192 16.24 -12.08 1.25
C SER A 192 15.75 -12.59 -0.11
N ASP A 193 14.58 -13.23 -0.18
CA ASP A 193 14.06 -13.81 -1.42
C ASP A 193 13.36 -12.77 -2.32
N SER A 194 13.04 -11.59 -1.79
CA SER A 194 12.29 -10.55 -2.50
C SER A 194 12.99 -10.11 -3.79
N VAL A 195 14.31 -10.02 -3.80
CA VAL A 195 15.09 -9.64 -5.00
C VAL A 195 14.97 -10.71 -6.07
N THR A 196 15.35 -11.95 -5.76
CA THR A 196 15.30 -13.08 -6.70
C THR A 196 13.87 -13.29 -7.24
N PHE A 197 12.86 -13.17 -6.37
CA PHE A 197 11.46 -13.25 -6.77
C PHE A 197 11.09 -12.16 -7.77
N LEU A 198 11.44 -10.90 -7.50
CA LEU A 198 11.13 -9.79 -8.37
C LEU A 198 11.82 -9.93 -9.74
N GLU A 199 13.13 -10.23 -9.73
CA GLU A 199 13.93 -10.33 -10.95
C GLU A 199 13.44 -11.46 -11.86
N LYS A 200 13.18 -12.64 -11.29
CA LYS A 200 12.61 -13.78 -12.03
C LYS A 200 11.27 -13.44 -12.68
N ASN A 201 10.42 -12.67 -12.00
CA ASN A 201 9.13 -12.25 -12.57
C ASN A 201 9.26 -11.10 -13.59
N MET A 202 10.39 -10.40 -13.62
CA MET A 202 10.67 -9.31 -14.57
C MET A 202 11.45 -9.75 -15.82
N GLU A 203 12.15 -10.90 -15.80
CA GLU A 203 13.01 -11.37 -16.91
C GLU A 203 12.34 -11.27 -18.29
N ARG A 204 11.12 -11.80 -18.42
CA ARG A 204 10.38 -11.88 -19.69
C ARG A 204 9.18 -10.93 -19.76
N ARG A 205 9.11 -9.93 -18.88
CA ARG A 205 7.99 -8.98 -18.80
C ARG A 205 8.44 -7.55 -19.00
N ARG A 206 7.50 -6.68 -19.37
CA ARG A 206 7.71 -5.22 -19.36
C ARG A 206 7.55 -4.63 -17.97
N HIS A 207 6.57 -5.14 -17.24
CA HIS A 207 6.30 -4.71 -15.87
C HIS A 207 5.84 -5.86 -14.95
N PHE A 208 6.12 -5.68 -13.68
CA PHE A 208 5.63 -6.49 -12.57
C PHE A 208 4.58 -5.68 -11.83
N ILE A 209 3.37 -6.23 -11.72
CA ILE A 209 2.29 -5.67 -10.90
C ILE A 209 1.50 -6.84 -10.34
N LEU A 210 1.16 -6.79 -9.04
CA LEU A 210 0.26 -7.75 -8.39
C LEU A 210 -1.19 -7.40 -8.70
N ARG A 211 -2.11 -8.36 -8.59
CA ARG A 211 -3.54 -8.12 -8.89
C ARG A 211 -4.49 -8.54 -7.77
N TYR A 212 -5.52 -7.75 -7.53
CA TYR A 212 -6.65 -8.07 -6.65
C TYR A 212 -7.70 -8.93 -7.36
N SER A 213 -7.85 -8.75 -8.68
CA SER A 213 -8.70 -9.54 -9.57
C SER A 213 -7.94 -9.80 -10.88
N ASP A 214 -8.59 -10.31 -11.92
CA ASP A 214 -7.94 -10.45 -13.24
C ASP A 214 -7.46 -9.10 -13.81
N PHE A 215 -7.96 -7.98 -13.29
CA PHE A 215 -7.85 -6.68 -13.95
C PHE A 215 -7.49 -5.55 -13.01
N ARG A 216 -7.95 -5.62 -11.76
CA ARG A 216 -7.63 -4.63 -10.75
C ARG A 216 -6.26 -4.90 -10.18
N ILE A 217 -5.38 -3.94 -10.34
CA ILE A 217 -3.98 -4.04 -9.93
C ILE A 217 -3.75 -3.58 -8.50
N ALA A 218 -2.59 -3.92 -7.95
CA ALA A 218 -2.06 -3.35 -6.73
C ALA A 218 -0.97 -2.35 -7.10
N ASN A 219 -1.26 -1.05 -6.97
CA ASN A 219 -0.32 -0.02 -7.39
C ASN A 219 0.80 0.26 -6.36
N TRP A 220 0.76 -0.37 -5.18
CA TRP A 220 1.73 -0.19 -4.09
C TRP A 220 3.06 -0.95 -4.28
N LEU A 221 3.13 -1.86 -5.26
CA LEU A 221 4.35 -2.49 -5.73
C LEU A 221 4.26 -2.64 -7.25
N ILE A 222 5.07 -1.86 -7.96
CA ILE A 222 5.18 -1.89 -9.41
C ILE A 222 6.66 -1.91 -9.75
N ALA A 223 7.09 -2.80 -10.64
CA ALA A 223 8.40 -2.67 -11.27
C ALA A 223 8.26 -2.58 -12.78
N THR A 224 9.08 -1.75 -13.42
CA THR A 224 9.05 -1.56 -14.86
C THR A 224 10.47 -1.50 -15.43
N LYS A 225 10.58 -1.81 -16.71
CA LYS A 225 11.75 -1.38 -17.49
C LYS A 225 11.61 0.11 -17.80
N GLU A 226 12.73 0.76 -18.18
CA GLU A 226 12.70 2.14 -18.64
C GLU A 226 11.74 2.31 -19.83
N GLN A 227 11.12 3.48 -19.93
CA GLN A 227 10.21 3.85 -21.02
C GLN A 227 8.97 2.95 -21.15
N ASP A 228 8.53 2.31 -20.06
CA ASP A 228 7.32 1.49 -20.04
C ASP A 228 6.08 2.29 -20.50
N LYS A 229 5.48 1.82 -21.62
CA LYS A 229 4.33 2.45 -22.28
C LYS A 229 3.16 2.62 -21.33
N THR A 230 2.92 1.63 -20.48
CA THR A 230 1.81 1.58 -19.52
C THR A 230 1.93 2.72 -18.52
N MET A 231 3.09 2.87 -17.87
CA MET A 231 3.32 3.96 -16.91
C MET A 231 3.38 5.35 -17.57
N ARG A 232 3.89 5.45 -18.81
CA ARG A 232 3.87 6.70 -19.57
C ARG A 232 2.45 7.16 -19.86
N LEU A 233 1.60 6.27 -20.35
CA LEU A 233 0.21 6.58 -20.64
C LEU A 233 -0.57 6.89 -19.35
N GLN A 234 -0.31 6.14 -18.28
CA GLN A 234 -0.89 6.38 -16.96
C GLN A 234 -0.55 7.80 -16.45
N TYR A 235 0.73 8.20 -16.51
CA TYR A 235 1.16 9.53 -16.06
C TYR A 235 0.50 10.67 -16.85
N VAL A 236 0.50 10.59 -18.19
CA VAL A 236 -0.10 11.66 -19.00
C VAL A 236 -1.61 11.73 -18.81
N ALA A 237 -2.29 10.59 -18.64
CA ALA A 237 -3.72 10.57 -18.37
C ALA A 237 -4.06 11.25 -17.04
N LEU A 238 -3.34 10.90 -15.96
CA LEU A 238 -3.56 11.50 -14.64
C LEU A 238 -3.28 13.01 -14.63
N THR A 239 -2.19 13.44 -15.26
CA THR A 239 -1.82 14.87 -15.29
C THR A 239 -2.74 15.69 -16.20
N GLU A 240 -3.11 15.18 -17.39
CA GLU A 240 -4.07 15.85 -18.28
C GLU A 240 -5.48 15.91 -17.65
N TRP A 241 -5.87 14.88 -16.90
CA TRP A 241 -7.10 14.91 -16.11
C TRP A 241 -7.07 16.05 -15.09
N LEU A 242 -6.02 16.12 -14.26
CA LEU A 242 -5.86 17.17 -13.25
C LEU A 242 -5.80 18.58 -13.85
N LYS A 243 -5.18 18.76 -15.02
CA LYS A 243 -5.16 20.07 -15.71
C LYS A 243 -6.58 20.58 -16.00
N ARG A 244 -7.48 19.68 -16.40
CA ARG A 244 -8.86 19.99 -16.81
C ARG A 244 -9.84 20.00 -15.65
N LYS A 245 -9.81 18.98 -14.79
CA LYS A 245 -10.79 18.74 -13.72
C LYS A 245 -10.34 19.24 -12.35
N LYS A 246 -9.06 19.59 -12.19
CA LYS A 246 -8.42 20.11 -10.96
C LYS A 246 -8.37 19.14 -9.76
N VAL A 247 -9.13 18.05 -9.80
CA VAL A 247 -9.23 17.04 -8.74
C VAL A 247 -9.54 15.67 -9.36
N PHE A 248 -9.23 14.60 -8.63
CA PHE A 248 -9.72 13.26 -8.92
C PHE A 248 -11.13 13.06 -8.36
N LEU A 249 -11.96 12.28 -9.04
CA LEU A 249 -13.36 12.10 -8.66
C LEU A 249 -13.56 10.93 -7.69
N GLU A 250 -12.61 10.00 -7.64
CA GLU A 250 -12.69 8.81 -6.81
C GLU A 250 -11.30 8.36 -6.31
N TYR A 251 -11.28 7.63 -5.20
CA TYR A 251 -10.04 7.28 -4.49
C TYR A 251 -9.10 6.37 -5.31
N PHE A 252 -9.67 5.48 -6.10
CA PHE A 252 -9.00 4.48 -6.92
C PHE A 252 -8.85 4.88 -8.40
N GLN A 253 -8.88 6.17 -8.73
CA GLN A 253 -8.87 6.64 -10.13
C GLN A 253 -7.67 6.12 -10.95
N PHE A 254 -6.51 5.92 -10.31
CA PHE A 254 -5.38 5.23 -10.91
C PHE A 254 -5.74 3.82 -11.44
N HIS A 255 -6.44 3.05 -10.61
CA HIS A 255 -6.87 1.69 -10.93
C HIS A 255 -7.91 1.69 -12.03
N THR A 256 -8.88 2.62 -11.98
CA THR A 256 -9.90 2.75 -13.03
C THR A 256 -9.26 3.08 -14.37
N PHE A 257 -8.32 4.02 -14.42
CA PHE A 257 -7.61 4.36 -15.66
C PHE A 257 -6.83 3.16 -16.20
N PHE A 258 -6.12 2.44 -15.33
CA PHE A 258 -5.37 1.25 -15.71
C PHE A 258 -6.30 0.16 -16.28
N GLU A 259 -7.42 -0.10 -15.60
CA GLU A 259 -8.42 -1.07 -16.03
C GLU A 259 -8.99 -0.72 -17.41
N ILE A 260 -9.36 0.54 -17.62
CA ILE A 260 -9.88 1.02 -18.91
C ILE A 260 -8.84 0.85 -20.01
N PHE A 261 -7.60 1.31 -19.80
CA PHE A 261 -6.54 1.13 -20.80
C PHE A 261 -6.28 -0.34 -21.13
N SER A 262 -6.32 -1.23 -20.14
CA SER A 262 -6.19 -2.67 -20.36
C SER A 262 -7.38 -3.35 -21.03
N MET A 263 -8.48 -2.63 -21.28
CA MET A 263 -9.59 -3.08 -22.13
C MET A 263 -9.49 -2.49 -23.54
N LEU A 264 -8.83 -1.35 -23.70
CA LEU A 264 -8.66 -0.67 -24.99
C LEU A 264 -7.40 -1.12 -25.74
N ASP A 265 -6.43 -1.70 -25.03
CA ASP A 265 -5.13 -2.08 -25.57
C ASP A 265 -4.65 -3.37 -24.88
N ASP A 266 -4.67 -4.49 -25.61
CA ASP A 266 -4.22 -5.79 -25.10
C ASP A 266 -2.73 -5.77 -24.70
N ASP A 267 -1.92 -4.92 -25.34
CA ASP A 267 -0.52 -4.74 -24.96
C ASP A 267 -0.37 -4.01 -23.62
N PHE A 268 -1.42 -3.42 -23.07
CA PHE A 268 -1.33 -2.71 -21.78
C PHE A 268 -1.25 -3.68 -20.60
N LEU A 269 -1.78 -4.90 -20.74
CA LEU A 269 -1.95 -5.88 -19.64
C LEU A 269 -0.83 -6.94 -19.58
N ASP A 270 0.44 -6.53 -19.54
CA ASP A 270 1.61 -7.43 -19.38
C ASP A 270 2.08 -7.55 -17.91
N ALA A 271 1.12 -7.57 -16.98
CA ALA A 271 1.39 -7.74 -15.55
C ALA A 271 1.34 -9.21 -15.12
N THR A 272 2.01 -9.54 -14.02
CA THR A 272 1.94 -10.87 -13.42
C THR A 272 0.51 -11.27 -13.03
N ARG A 273 0.23 -12.58 -12.96
CA ARG A 273 -1.03 -13.12 -12.42
C ARG A 273 -0.95 -13.43 -10.92
N LEU A 274 0.03 -12.86 -10.24
CA LEU A 274 0.24 -13.05 -8.81
C LEU A 274 -0.80 -12.25 -8.01
N LYS A 275 -1.28 -12.84 -6.93
CA LYS A 275 -2.41 -12.32 -6.15
C LYS A 275 -1.94 -11.35 -5.08
N ALA A 276 -2.37 -10.10 -5.17
CA ALA A 276 -2.13 -9.07 -4.17
C ALA A 276 -2.60 -9.48 -2.75
N PRO A 277 -3.73 -10.19 -2.54
CA PRO A 277 -4.13 -10.64 -1.20
C PRO A 277 -3.11 -11.46 -0.42
N ASP A 278 -2.16 -12.13 -1.10
CA ASP A 278 -1.11 -12.92 -0.46
C ASP A 278 -0.02 -12.04 0.18
N ALA A 279 0.08 -10.78 -0.25
CA ALA A 279 0.95 -9.77 0.36
C ALA A 279 0.36 -9.14 1.63
N PHE A 280 -0.85 -9.51 2.04
CA PHE A 280 -1.50 -8.97 3.25
C PHE A 280 -1.59 -10.01 4.39
N LEU A 281 -0.90 -11.15 4.26
CA LEU A 281 -1.02 -12.23 5.24
C LEU A 281 -0.43 -11.85 6.59
N LEU A 282 0.70 -11.14 6.64
CA LEU A 282 1.22 -10.61 7.92
C LEU A 282 0.26 -9.58 8.53
N SER A 283 -0.28 -8.65 7.73
CA SER A 283 -1.22 -7.64 8.24
C SER A 283 -2.48 -8.26 8.84
N LYS A 284 -2.95 -9.40 8.32
CA LYS A 284 -4.12 -10.13 8.86
C LYS A 284 -3.83 -10.83 10.20
N LYS A 285 -2.57 -10.96 10.59
CA LYS A 285 -2.17 -11.55 11.88
C LYS A 285 -2.14 -10.52 13.00
N TRP A 286 -2.28 -9.23 12.71
CA TRP A 286 -2.39 -8.21 13.75
C TRP A 286 -3.72 -8.29 14.52
N PRO A 287 -3.73 -8.05 15.85
CA PRO A 287 -2.59 -7.82 16.75
C PRO A 287 -2.07 -9.09 17.43
N SER A 288 -2.32 -10.25 16.83
CA SER A 288 -1.97 -11.54 17.42
C SER A 288 -0.47 -11.76 17.43
N VAL A 289 -0.02 -12.42 18.50
CA VAL A 289 1.34 -12.94 18.58
C VAL A 289 1.52 -14.03 17.53
N ILE A 290 2.62 -13.93 16.78
CA ILE A 290 2.89 -14.80 15.65
C ILE A 290 4.14 -15.66 15.92
N GLN A 291 4.06 -16.92 15.50
CA GLN A 291 5.17 -17.87 15.57
C GLN A 291 6.11 -17.71 14.37
N ALA A 292 7.41 -18.00 14.56
CA ALA A 292 8.44 -17.93 13.53
C ALA A 292 8.09 -18.73 12.26
N SER A 293 7.68 -19.99 12.43
CA SER A 293 7.29 -20.88 11.34
C SER A 293 6.13 -20.32 10.50
N ASN A 294 5.19 -19.63 11.13
CA ASN A 294 4.11 -18.97 10.41
C ASN A 294 4.60 -17.77 9.59
N ILE A 295 5.64 -17.06 10.05
CA ILE A 295 6.23 -15.95 9.29
C ILE A 295 6.97 -16.47 8.06
N GLN A 296 7.77 -17.53 8.23
CA GLN A 296 8.50 -18.16 7.12
C GLN A 296 7.53 -18.62 6.02
N ASN A 297 6.49 -19.39 6.37
CA ASN A 297 5.47 -19.84 5.43
C ASN A 297 4.77 -18.69 4.69
N ILE A 298 4.61 -17.52 5.34
CA ILE A 298 4.03 -16.34 4.70
C ILE A 298 4.97 -15.75 3.65
N PHE A 299 6.26 -15.59 3.96
CA PHE A 299 7.24 -15.07 3.01
C PHE A 299 7.52 -16.04 1.85
N GLU A 300 7.49 -17.35 2.10
CA GLU A 300 7.58 -18.37 1.04
C GLU A 300 6.43 -18.23 0.02
N LYS A 301 5.24 -17.84 0.48
CA LYS A 301 4.09 -17.60 -0.41
C LYS A 301 4.21 -16.27 -1.16
N MET A 302 4.59 -15.21 -0.47
CA MET A 302 4.76 -13.88 -1.05
C MET A 302 5.84 -13.11 -0.29
N PRO A 303 7.02 -12.86 -0.90
CA PRO A 303 8.16 -12.27 -0.21
C PRO A 303 8.02 -10.75 0.03
N PHE A 304 6.91 -10.16 -0.40
CA PHE A 304 6.54 -8.77 -0.15
C PHE A 304 5.28 -8.74 0.70
N GLN A 305 5.36 -8.17 1.91
CA GLN A 305 4.23 -8.10 2.84
C GLN A 305 3.87 -6.65 3.19
N LYS A 306 2.72 -6.19 2.72
CA LYS A 306 2.21 -4.84 2.95
C LYS A 306 1.60 -4.75 4.36
N LEU A 307 2.18 -3.90 5.20
CA LEU A 307 1.66 -3.59 6.53
C LEU A 307 0.94 -2.23 6.58
N ASN A 308 0.27 -1.97 7.69
CA ASN A 308 -0.32 -0.69 8.02
C ASN A 308 0.55 0.02 9.07
N TYR A 309 0.79 1.31 8.91
CA TYR A 309 1.54 2.12 9.88
C TYR A 309 0.63 2.82 10.90
N LYS A 310 -0.67 2.97 10.60
CA LYS A 310 -1.67 3.58 11.48
C LYS A 310 -2.14 2.56 12.52
N ILE A 311 -1.21 2.19 13.40
CA ILE A 311 -1.43 1.21 14.47
C ILE A 311 -1.62 1.92 15.81
N ASP A 312 -2.51 1.37 16.63
CA ASP A 312 -2.63 1.75 18.03
C ASP A 312 -1.40 1.22 18.78
N ARG A 313 -0.48 2.13 19.14
CA ARG A 313 0.79 1.81 19.78
C ARG A 313 0.61 1.08 21.11
N ASN A 314 -0.52 1.28 21.79
CA ASN A 314 -0.84 0.60 23.04
C ASN A 314 -1.17 -0.89 22.83
N LYS A 315 -1.45 -1.30 21.59
CA LYS A 315 -1.75 -2.69 21.21
C LYS A 315 -0.54 -3.44 20.63
N VAL A 316 0.61 -2.77 20.47
CA VAL A 316 1.85 -3.41 20.02
C VAL A 316 2.41 -4.25 21.17
N LEU A 317 2.21 -5.56 21.11
CA LEU A 317 2.73 -6.51 22.08
C LEU A 317 4.05 -7.12 21.58
N PRO A 318 4.94 -7.57 22.48
CA PRO A 318 6.05 -8.44 22.09
C PRO A 318 5.58 -9.59 21.20
N ARG A 319 6.38 -9.91 20.17
CA ARG A 319 6.11 -10.96 19.16
C ARG A 319 4.89 -10.74 18.25
N THR A 320 4.27 -9.57 18.27
CA THR A 320 3.38 -9.15 17.17
C THR A 320 4.20 -8.82 15.94
N VAL A 321 3.56 -8.85 14.77
CA VAL A 321 4.19 -8.48 13.49
C VAL A 321 4.87 -7.10 13.63
N GLU A 322 4.16 -6.13 14.17
CA GLU A 322 4.60 -4.75 14.36
C GLU A 322 5.83 -4.72 15.26
N HIS A 323 5.79 -5.37 16.41
CA HIS A 323 6.94 -5.42 17.30
C HIS A 323 8.17 -6.04 16.62
N LEU A 324 8.01 -7.16 15.93
CA LEU A 324 9.12 -7.85 15.27
C LEU A 324 9.71 -7.00 14.14
N PHE A 325 8.86 -6.49 13.26
CA PHE A 325 9.33 -5.81 12.06
C PHE A 325 9.76 -4.36 12.30
N GLU A 326 9.16 -3.64 13.25
CA GLU A 326 9.59 -2.29 13.63
C GLU A 326 10.95 -2.26 14.32
N ASN A 327 11.24 -3.28 15.13
CA ASN A 327 12.50 -3.38 15.88
C ASN A 327 13.61 -4.10 15.12
N TYR A 328 13.38 -4.42 13.83
CA TYR A 328 14.37 -5.14 13.02
C TYR A 328 14.78 -6.49 13.60
N LEU A 329 13.86 -7.15 14.31
CA LEU A 329 14.14 -8.44 14.94
C LEU A 329 13.95 -9.52 13.89
N ASP A 330 14.95 -10.40 13.74
CA ASP A 330 14.82 -11.57 12.90
C ASP A 330 13.76 -12.50 13.51
N PRO A 331 12.60 -12.68 12.86
CA PRO A 331 11.55 -13.53 13.41
C PRO A 331 11.86 -15.03 13.28
N THR A 332 12.92 -15.40 12.57
CA THR A 332 13.33 -16.79 12.29
C THR A 332 14.49 -17.28 13.16
N SER A 333 15.24 -16.37 13.80
CA SER A 333 16.28 -16.76 14.75
C SER A 333 15.67 -17.09 16.12
N ASP A 334 15.91 -18.30 16.64
CA ASP A 334 15.46 -18.67 17.99
C ASP A 334 16.07 -17.75 19.07
N ASN A 335 17.31 -17.28 18.86
CA ASN A 335 18.03 -16.44 19.83
C ASN A 335 17.41 -15.04 19.99
N SER A 336 16.98 -14.37 18.91
CA SER A 336 16.28 -13.08 19.00
C SER A 336 14.94 -13.23 19.73
N LEU A 337 14.27 -14.37 19.57
CA LEU A 337 12.99 -14.66 20.23
C LEU A 337 13.18 -14.93 21.73
N GLN A 338 14.25 -15.64 22.13
CA GLN A 338 14.54 -15.92 23.55
C GLN A 338 14.65 -14.64 24.40
N ASP A 339 15.28 -13.59 23.87
CA ASP A 339 15.39 -12.31 24.58
C ASP A 339 14.08 -11.50 24.60
N ILE A 340 13.15 -11.74 23.66
CA ILE A 340 11.82 -11.12 23.62
C ILE A 340 10.84 -11.78 24.62
N TYR A 341 11.07 -13.05 24.99
CA TYR A 341 10.32 -13.64 26.09
C TYR A 341 10.72 -13.03 27.44
N LYS A 342 11.90 -12.41 27.56
CA LYS A 342 12.37 -11.77 28.78
C LYS A 342 11.79 -10.36 28.91
N LEU A 343 11.40 -9.99 30.12
CA LEU A 343 10.96 -8.64 30.41
C LEU A 343 12.15 -7.65 30.29
N PRO A 344 12.10 -6.62 29.41
CA PRO A 344 13.26 -5.77 29.12
C PRO A 344 13.83 -5.01 30.32
N ASN A 345 13.02 -4.77 31.36
CA ASN A 345 13.38 -4.01 32.55
C ASN A 345 12.84 -4.67 33.83
N ALA A 346 13.02 -5.99 33.98
CA ALA A 346 12.64 -6.65 35.23
C ALA A 346 13.43 -6.07 36.42
N LYS A 347 12.75 -5.76 37.53
CA LYS A 347 13.47 -5.45 38.78
C LYS A 347 14.42 -6.60 39.14
N ASN A 348 15.61 -6.26 39.62
CA ASN A 348 16.52 -7.23 40.24
C ASN A 348 15.72 -8.00 41.32
N ASN A 349 15.72 -9.34 41.22
CA ASN A 349 14.97 -10.31 42.05
C ASN A 349 13.48 -10.57 41.71
N ALA A 350 12.93 -9.98 40.64
CA ALA A 350 11.53 -10.26 40.24
C ALA A 350 11.31 -11.73 39.83
N GLY A 351 12.34 -12.44 39.35
CA GLY A 351 12.26 -13.82 38.85
C GLY A 351 11.88 -14.87 39.90
N GLU A 352 12.04 -14.60 41.19
CA GLU A 352 11.63 -15.54 42.25
C GLU A 352 10.11 -15.55 42.43
N GLN A 353 9.48 -14.37 42.44
CA GLN A 353 8.06 -14.22 42.71
C GLN A 353 7.20 -14.17 41.45
N PHE A 354 7.74 -13.67 40.34
CA PHE A 354 7.04 -13.46 39.09
C PHE A 354 7.69 -14.25 37.97
N PHE A 355 6.89 -14.65 36.99
CA PHE A 355 7.42 -14.95 35.68
C PHE A 355 8.06 -13.68 35.12
N THR A 356 9.34 -13.74 34.77
CA THR A 356 10.08 -12.72 34.03
C THR A 356 10.30 -13.12 32.57
N GLU A 357 9.90 -14.36 32.25
CA GLU A 357 9.84 -14.91 30.91
C GLU A 357 8.39 -15.28 30.59
N ASN A 358 7.96 -15.14 29.33
CA ASN A 358 6.61 -15.54 28.95
C ASN A 358 6.49 -17.09 28.94
N PRO A 359 5.65 -17.68 29.83
CA PRO A 359 5.52 -19.12 30.01
C PRO A 359 4.74 -19.84 28.90
N GLN A 360 4.27 -19.13 27.87
CA GLN A 360 3.47 -19.61 26.71
C GLN A 360 2.08 -20.13 27.06
N LYS A 361 1.95 -21.02 28.05
CA LYS A 361 0.70 -21.52 28.59
C LYS A 361 0.74 -21.47 30.11
N ILE A 362 -0.42 -21.19 30.68
CA ILE A 362 -0.61 -21.18 32.12
C ILE A 362 -1.94 -21.81 32.50
N ILE A 363 -2.02 -22.19 33.77
CA ILE A 363 -3.27 -22.48 34.47
C ILE A 363 -3.39 -21.56 35.69
N ALA A 364 -4.58 -20.99 35.88
CA ALA A 364 -4.87 -20.13 37.03
C ALA A 364 -5.06 -21.00 38.29
N LYS A 365 -4.27 -20.78 39.35
CA LYS A 365 -4.40 -21.51 40.63
C LYS A 365 -5.58 -21.02 41.47
N LYS A 366 -6.08 -19.82 41.17
CA LYS A 366 -7.23 -19.18 41.80
C LYS A 366 -7.87 -18.19 40.83
N GLU A 367 -8.90 -17.49 41.29
CA GLU A 367 -9.50 -16.39 40.56
C GLU A 367 -8.50 -15.22 40.40
N ILE A 368 -8.39 -14.70 39.18
CA ILE A 368 -7.45 -13.62 38.84
C ILE A 368 -8.19 -12.54 38.06
N ASP A 369 -8.06 -11.29 38.51
CA ASP A 369 -8.58 -10.14 37.77
C ASP A 369 -7.85 -9.92 36.45
N ILE A 370 -8.62 -9.60 35.42
CA ILE A 370 -8.16 -9.24 34.09
C ILE A 370 -8.28 -7.72 33.95
N TRP A 371 -7.22 -7.10 33.43
CA TRP A 371 -7.09 -5.65 33.31
C TRP A 371 -6.90 -5.22 31.84
N SER A 372 -7.34 -4.03 31.47
CA SER A 372 -7.16 -3.50 30.11
C SER A 372 -5.71 -3.05 29.83
N GLY A 373 -4.92 -2.76 30.87
CA GLY A 373 -3.52 -2.33 30.77
C GLY A 373 -2.63 -2.95 31.85
N VAL A 374 -1.34 -2.63 31.82
CA VAL A 374 -0.32 -3.17 32.76
C VAL A 374 -0.44 -2.59 34.17
N ASP A 375 -1.06 -1.42 34.29
CA ASP A 375 -1.34 -0.75 35.56
C ASP A 375 -2.71 -1.16 36.09
N PHE A 376 -2.68 -1.94 37.18
CA PHE A 376 -3.86 -2.55 37.79
C PHE A 376 -4.51 -1.57 38.76
N THR A 377 -5.52 -0.87 38.28
CA THR A 377 -6.27 0.16 39.03
C THR A 377 -7.76 -0.10 38.85
N ALA A 378 -8.62 0.20 39.82
CA ALA A 378 -10.05 -0.14 39.74
C ALA A 378 -10.72 0.17 38.37
N ASN A 379 -10.33 1.26 37.71
CA ASN A 379 -10.85 1.69 36.41
C ASN A 379 -10.36 0.85 35.21
N THR A 380 -9.30 0.06 35.37
CA THR A 380 -8.75 -0.81 34.32
C THR A 380 -9.21 -2.25 34.45
N ARG A 381 -10.02 -2.62 35.45
CA ARG A 381 -10.54 -4.00 35.61
C ARG A 381 -11.60 -4.27 34.55
N VAL A 382 -11.41 -5.31 33.74
CA VAL A 382 -12.30 -5.64 32.62
C VAL A 382 -12.90 -7.05 32.70
N GLY A 383 -12.43 -7.89 33.62
CA GLY A 383 -12.98 -9.23 33.77
C GLY A 383 -12.26 -10.07 34.80
N ILE A 384 -12.56 -11.37 34.77
CA ILE A 384 -12.03 -12.37 35.70
C ILE A 384 -11.61 -13.61 34.91
N LEU A 385 -10.44 -14.15 35.23
CA LEU A 385 -9.97 -15.46 34.80
C LEU A 385 -10.30 -16.47 35.92
N PRO A 386 -11.18 -17.46 35.69
CA PRO A 386 -11.58 -18.39 36.72
C PRO A 386 -10.46 -19.38 37.09
N PRO A 387 -10.47 -19.95 38.31
CA PRO A 387 -9.54 -21.01 38.71
C PRO A 387 -9.56 -22.20 37.75
N ASN A 388 -8.42 -22.89 37.63
CA ASN A 388 -8.19 -24.06 36.78
C ASN A 388 -8.41 -23.82 35.28
N LYS A 389 -8.56 -22.56 34.84
CA LYS A 389 -8.64 -22.22 33.43
C LYS A 389 -7.25 -22.23 32.80
N GLU A 390 -7.04 -23.12 31.85
CA GLU A 390 -5.89 -23.05 30.96
C GLU A 390 -6.01 -21.84 30.02
N THR A 391 -4.91 -21.12 29.82
CA THR A 391 -4.89 -19.93 28.97
C THR A 391 -3.54 -19.78 28.29
N THR A 392 -3.57 -19.41 27.02
CA THR A 392 -2.37 -19.04 26.26
C THR A 392 -1.91 -17.65 26.67
N VAL A 393 -0.63 -17.53 27.01
CA VAL A 393 0.02 -16.25 27.28
C VAL A 393 0.63 -15.73 25.99
N LEU A 394 0.11 -14.60 25.53
CA LEU A 394 0.53 -13.96 24.29
C LEU A 394 1.90 -13.31 24.49
N ALA A 395 2.06 -12.52 25.55
CA ALA A 395 3.29 -11.80 25.83
C ALA A 395 3.51 -11.61 27.33
N ILE A 396 4.74 -11.23 27.68
CA ILE A 396 5.04 -10.62 28.98
C ILE A 396 5.25 -9.12 28.79
N SER A 397 4.78 -8.31 29.72
CA SER A 397 4.93 -6.85 29.72
C SER A 397 5.26 -6.36 31.12
N GLY A 398 5.76 -5.14 31.25
CA GLY A 398 6.13 -4.55 32.53
C GLY A 398 5.47 -3.21 32.73
N THR A 399 5.18 -2.87 33.99
CA THR A 399 4.94 -1.47 34.36
C THR A 399 6.22 -0.65 34.18
N ILE A 400 6.13 0.68 34.22
CA ILE A 400 7.31 1.58 34.21
C ILE A 400 8.29 1.20 35.33
N ALA A 401 7.77 0.77 36.47
CA ALA A 401 8.57 0.30 37.61
C ALA A 401 9.14 -1.13 37.43
N GLY A 402 8.97 -1.77 36.28
CA GLY A 402 9.54 -3.09 35.98
C GLY A 402 8.78 -4.28 36.57
N THR A 403 7.50 -4.11 36.94
CA THR A 403 6.72 -5.22 37.52
C THR A 403 6.10 -6.07 36.40
N PRO A 404 6.36 -7.39 36.33
CA PRO A 404 5.91 -8.21 35.21
C PRO A 404 4.38 -8.47 35.21
N ARG A 405 3.81 -8.56 34.01
CA ARG A 405 2.40 -8.82 33.68
C ARG A 405 2.30 -9.78 32.51
N LEU A 406 1.35 -10.70 32.54
CA LEU A 406 1.10 -11.60 31.42
C LEU A 406 -0.06 -11.05 30.60
N LYS A 407 0.14 -10.95 29.29
CA LYS A 407 -0.92 -10.55 28.34
C LYS A 407 -1.59 -11.81 27.82
N ILE A 408 -2.91 -11.87 27.98
CA ILE A 408 -3.81 -12.88 27.42
C ILE A 408 -4.79 -12.20 26.45
N ASP A 409 -5.56 -12.99 25.72
CA ASP A 409 -6.50 -12.47 24.70
C ASP A 409 -7.48 -11.43 25.26
N SER A 410 -7.99 -11.67 26.48
CA SER A 410 -8.97 -10.82 27.16
C SER A 410 -8.39 -9.65 27.95
N GLY A 411 -7.05 -9.50 28.05
CA GLY A 411 -6.43 -8.43 28.84
C GLY A 411 -5.11 -8.82 29.48
N TYR A 412 -4.71 -8.10 30.52
CA TYR A 412 -3.51 -8.34 31.31
C TYR A 412 -3.87 -8.99 32.63
N ILE A 413 -3.07 -9.96 33.05
CA ILE A 413 -3.18 -10.62 34.36
C ILE A 413 -1.84 -10.53 35.09
N THR A 414 -1.85 -10.84 36.38
CA THR A 414 -0.62 -10.91 37.17
C THR A 414 0.38 -11.89 36.55
N ALA A 415 1.68 -11.68 36.74
CA ALA A 415 2.70 -12.69 36.45
C ALA A 415 3.15 -13.47 37.69
N ASN A 416 2.43 -13.32 38.81
CA ASN A 416 2.85 -13.88 40.10
C ASN A 416 2.73 -15.42 40.12
N LYS A 417 3.86 -16.11 40.35
CA LYS A 417 3.97 -17.58 40.40
C LYS A 417 3.14 -18.22 41.52
N LYS A 418 2.73 -17.43 42.54
CA LYS A 418 1.81 -17.89 43.59
C LYS A 418 0.39 -18.13 43.04
N TRP A 419 -0.03 -17.37 42.02
CA TRP A 419 -1.41 -17.40 41.53
C TRP A 419 -1.54 -18.14 40.21
N ILE A 420 -0.42 -18.39 39.55
CA ILE A 420 -0.36 -18.96 38.21
C ILE A 420 0.70 -20.07 38.18
N GLN A 421 0.42 -21.13 37.43
CA GLN A 421 1.37 -22.19 37.11
C GLN A 421 1.59 -22.23 35.61
N SER A 422 2.84 -22.34 35.16
CA SER A 422 3.16 -22.65 33.76
C SER A 422 2.83 -24.11 33.46
N LEU A 423 2.34 -24.38 32.26
CA LEU A 423 2.01 -25.72 31.77
C LEU A 423 3.10 -26.27 30.85
#